data_AF-A0A662W410-F1
#
_entry.id   AF-A0A662W410-F1
#
_cell.length_a   1.000
_cell.length_b   1.000
_cell.length_c   1.000
_cell.angle_alpha   90.00
_cell.angle_beta   90.00
_cell.angle_gamma   90.00
#
_symmetry.space_group_name_H-M   'P 1'
#
loop_
_entity.id
_entity.type
_entity.pdbx_description
1 polymer ?
#
loop_
_entity_poly.entity_id
_entity_poly.type
_entity_poly.pdbx_seq_one_letter_code
_entity_poly.pdbx_strand_id
1 'polypeptide(L)'
;MLRILSTSLACIFSYPDIIDRKDLASYLKEKGYTLPTMKREEILTSSGFPIGEAFAEPPIVAYKIDGTDKIDILYNNNAKLAGFPSSSFVSVVSGDFERTYETFKLIQSYISDRDISNEIKIYEATFTGLMEKDGLKERVYSFLHPEDARKFENVLYQTPTLVSFRIRGDNPQTPNWYDLMIDTSVSENPKLSLIRLVIRFSEPTEYLKINDKIREIVAVIE
;
A
#
# COMPACT_ATOMS: atom_id res chain seq x y z
N MET A 1 5.57 21.71 2.56
CA MET A 1 6.64 20.77 2.12
C MET A 1 6.16 19.34 2.36
N LEU A 2 6.28 18.44 1.39
CA LEU A 2 5.95 17.01 1.57
C LEU A 2 7.24 16.19 1.69
N ARG A 3 7.36 15.40 2.76
CA ARG A 3 8.42 14.41 2.94
C ARG A 3 7.82 13.01 2.82
N ILE A 4 8.29 12.23 1.84
CA ILE A 4 7.89 10.82 1.71
C ILE A 4 8.56 10.02 2.82
N LEU A 5 7.77 9.17 3.49
CA LEU A 5 8.24 8.23 4.51
C LEU A 5 8.36 6.82 3.94
N SER A 6 7.39 6.40 3.13
CA SER A 6 7.40 5.10 2.48
C SER A 6 6.58 5.08 1.20
N THR A 7 7.03 4.24 0.29
CA THR A 7 6.32 3.81 -0.91
C THR A 7 6.10 2.30 -0.83
N SER A 8 4.91 1.85 -1.18
CA SER A 8 4.58 0.44 -1.40
C SER A 8 4.03 0.26 -2.81
N LEU A 9 4.52 -0.72 -3.55
CA LEU A 9 4.04 -1.10 -4.88
C LEU A 9 3.59 -2.57 -4.84
N ALA A 10 2.36 -2.86 -5.26
CA ALA A 10 1.74 -4.16 -5.10
C ALA A 10 1.10 -4.71 -6.37
N CYS A 11 1.19 -6.03 -6.56
CA CYS A 11 0.30 -6.78 -7.44
C CYS A 11 -0.85 -7.34 -6.59
N ILE A 12 -2.09 -7.07 -6.99
CA ILE A 12 -3.29 -7.61 -6.34
C ILE A 12 -3.87 -8.72 -7.22
N PHE A 13 -4.22 -9.83 -6.60
CA PHE A 13 -4.90 -10.96 -7.23
C PHE A 13 -6.31 -11.13 -6.66
N SER A 14 -7.23 -11.68 -7.46
CA SER A 14 -8.62 -11.88 -7.03
C SER A 14 -8.83 -13.10 -6.13
N TYR A 15 -7.79 -13.93 -5.98
CA TYR A 15 -7.84 -15.21 -5.27
C TYR A 15 -6.69 -15.31 -4.25
N PRO A 16 -6.89 -16.04 -3.15
CA PRO A 16 -5.92 -16.13 -2.07
C PRO A 16 -4.64 -16.88 -2.47
N ASP A 17 -4.76 -17.95 -3.25
CA ASP A 17 -3.69 -18.93 -3.42
C ASP A 17 -3.08 -18.92 -4.83
N ILE A 18 -2.90 -17.72 -5.41
CA ILE A 18 -2.27 -17.56 -6.75
C ILE A 18 -0.75 -17.81 -6.70
N ILE A 19 -0.08 -17.33 -5.64
CA ILE A 19 1.37 -17.50 -5.48
C ILE A 19 1.63 -18.62 -4.48
N ASP A 20 2.40 -19.63 -4.91
CA ASP A 20 2.95 -20.64 -4.01
C ASP A 20 3.97 -19.97 -3.06
N ARG A 21 3.66 -20.03 -1.78
CA ARG A 21 4.44 -19.43 -0.69
C ARG A 21 5.85 -20.00 -0.57
N LYS A 22 6.00 -21.31 -0.73
CA LYS A 22 7.30 -21.99 -0.60
C LYS A 22 8.17 -21.64 -1.80
N ASP A 23 7.60 -21.60 -2.99
CA ASP A 23 8.30 -21.16 -4.20
C ASP A 23 8.75 -19.69 -4.08
N LEU A 24 7.84 -18.77 -3.73
CA LEU A 24 8.19 -17.35 -3.51
C LEU A 24 9.28 -17.20 -2.43
N ALA A 25 9.15 -17.90 -1.30
CA ALA A 25 10.14 -17.85 -0.24
C ALA A 25 11.52 -18.35 -0.71
N SER A 26 11.56 -19.39 -1.53
CA SER A 26 12.80 -19.94 -2.07
C SER A 26 13.44 -18.97 -3.06
N TYR A 27 12.65 -18.41 -3.96
CA TYR A 27 13.06 -17.37 -4.90
C TYR A 27 13.64 -16.15 -4.18
N LEU A 28 12.96 -15.64 -3.14
CA LEU A 28 13.43 -14.49 -2.38
C LEU A 28 14.77 -14.77 -1.67
N LYS A 29 14.96 -15.97 -1.12
CA LYS A 29 16.26 -16.37 -0.55
C LYS A 29 17.36 -16.41 -1.59
N GLU A 30 17.10 -16.97 -2.77
CA GLU A 30 18.06 -17.00 -3.89
C GLU A 30 18.46 -15.59 -4.35
N LYS A 31 17.54 -14.62 -4.27
CA LYS A 31 17.81 -13.21 -4.55
C LYS A 31 18.45 -12.45 -3.37
N GLY A 32 18.77 -13.14 -2.28
CA GLY A 32 19.49 -12.60 -1.12
C GLY A 32 18.61 -11.89 -0.10
N TYR A 33 17.29 -12.15 -0.08
CA TYR A 33 16.40 -11.66 0.97
C TYR A 33 16.44 -12.57 2.19
N THR A 34 16.35 -11.96 3.36
CA THR A 34 16.20 -12.65 4.63
C THR A 34 14.72 -12.82 4.94
N LEU A 35 14.29 -14.05 5.24
CA LEU A 35 12.96 -14.32 5.79
C LEU A 35 13.10 -14.56 7.30
N PRO A 36 12.46 -13.74 8.16
CA PRO A 36 12.41 -13.98 9.58
C PRO A 36 11.79 -15.36 9.85
N THR A 37 12.38 -16.11 10.76
CA THR A 37 11.74 -17.30 11.33
C THR A 37 10.52 -16.85 12.14
N MET A 38 9.36 -17.46 11.87
CA MET A 38 8.16 -17.19 12.67
C MET A 38 8.43 -17.58 14.12
N LYS A 39 8.27 -16.64 15.05
CA LYS A 39 8.10 -16.99 16.46
C LYS A 39 6.70 -17.58 16.60
N ARG A 40 6.60 -18.87 16.95
CA ARG A 40 5.32 -19.45 17.41
C ARG A 40 4.94 -18.75 18.71
N GLU A 41 3.88 -17.94 18.69
CA GLU A 41 3.21 -17.52 19.91
C GLU A 41 2.17 -18.60 20.25
N GLU A 42 2.48 -19.45 21.23
CA GLU A 42 1.47 -20.33 21.83
C GLU A 42 0.50 -19.47 22.64
N ILE A 43 -0.73 -19.33 22.17
CA ILE A 43 -1.80 -18.69 22.94
C ILE A 43 -2.29 -19.72 23.97
N LEU A 44 -1.74 -19.64 25.18
CA LEU A 44 -2.19 -20.41 26.34
C LEU A 44 -3.38 -19.69 27.00
N THR A 45 -4.45 -20.42 27.33
CA THR A 45 -5.46 -19.88 28.25
C THR A 45 -4.90 -19.73 29.65
N SER A 46 -5.57 -18.92 30.47
CA SER A 46 -5.35 -18.85 31.92
C SER A 46 -5.53 -20.20 32.65
N SER A 47 -6.04 -21.24 31.98
CA SER A 47 -6.16 -22.62 32.47
C SER A 47 -5.10 -23.59 31.91
N GLY A 48 -4.15 -23.12 31.11
CA GLY A 48 -3.07 -23.94 30.55
C GLY A 48 -3.48 -24.88 29.41
N PHE A 49 -4.68 -24.72 28.86
CA PHE A 49 -5.15 -25.50 27.71
C PHE A 49 -4.91 -24.73 26.41
N PRO A 50 -4.30 -25.35 25.39
CA PRO A 50 -4.15 -24.71 24.09
C PRO A 50 -5.54 -24.54 23.44
N ILE A 51 -5.96 -23.30 23.22
CA ILE A 51 -7.05 -23.03 22.27
C ILE A 51 -6.45 -23.33 20.91
N GLY A 52 -7.06 -24.26 20.17
CA GLY A 52 -6.55 -24.80 18.91
C GLY A 52 -5.84 -23.76 18.04
N GLU A 53 -4.71 -24.15 17.46
CA GLU A 53 -3.90 -23.32 16.56
C GLU A 53 -4.82 -22.72 15.48
N ALA A 54 -5.10 -21.43 15.59
CA ALA A 54 -5.58 -20.66 14.45
C ALA A 54 -4.40 -20.59 13.48
N PHE A 55 -4.27 -21.60 12.62
CA PHE A 55 -3.33 -21.63 11.51
C PHE A 55 -3.80 -20.64 10.43
N ALA A 56 -3.86 -19.36 10.75
CA ALA A 56 -3.69 -18.36 9.73
C ALA A 56 -2.21 -18.44 9.34
N GLU A 57 -1.91 -19.01 8.16
CA GLU A 57 -0.53 -19.01 7.66
C GLU A 57 -0.08 -17.54 7.55
N PRO A 58 0.84 -17.06 8.39
CA PRO A 58 1.05 -15.63 8.51
C PRO A 58 1.75 -15.11 7.24
N PRO A 59 1.59 -13.83 6.88
CA PRO A 59 2.18 -13.30 5.66
C PRO A 59 3.68 -13.60 5.54
N ILE A 60 4.17 -13.83 4.32
CA ILE A 60 5.61 -13.84 4.08
C ILE A 60 6.09 -12.41 4.21
N VAL A 61 6.99 -12.16 5.15
CA VAL A 61 7.75 -10.92 5.24
C VAL A 61 9.19 -11.27 4.90
N ALA A 62 9.71 -10.76 3.80
CA ALA A 62 11.11 -10.88 3.44
C ALA A 62 11.74 -9.50 3.43
N TYR A 63 12.99 -9.37 3.82
CA TYR A 63 13.66 -8.08 3.83
C TYR A 63 15.10 -8.16 3.36
N LYS A 64 15.60 -7.04 2.85
CA LYS A 64 17.00 -6.82 2.53
C LYS A 64 17.41 -5.45 3.02
N ILE A 65 18.63 -5.36 3.56
CA ILE A 65 19.23 -4.09 3.96
C ILE A 65 20.25 -3.74 2.88
N ASP A 66 20.10 -2.56 2.29
CA ASP A 66 21.01 -2.04 1.26
C ASP A 66 21.46 -0.62 1.64
N GLY A 67 22.66 -0.52 2.21
CA GLY A 67 23.14 0.70 2.86
C GLY A 67 22.36 1.01 4.14
N THR A 68 21.70 2.17 4.17
CA THR A 68 20.87 2.61 5.31
C THR A 68 19.40 2.22 5.20
N ASP A 69 18.97 1.76 4.02
CA ASP A 69 17.56 1.51 3.76
C ASP A 69 17.21 0.03 3.88
N LYS A 70 16.02 -0.21 4.39
CA LYS A 70 15.40 -1.53 4.43
C LYS A 70 14.35 -1.60 3.31
N ILE A 71 14.44 -2.66 2.52
CA ILE A 71 13.44 -3.01 1.51
C ILE A 71 12.72 -4.25 2.01
N ASP A 72 11.41 -4.13 2.15
CA ASP A 72 10.52 -5.20 2.59
C ASP A 72 9.71 -5.73 1.40
N ILE A 73 9.52 -7.05 1.34
CA ILE A 73 8.61 -7.73 0.43
C ILE A 73 7.59 -8.47 1.28
N LEU A 74 6.32 -8.13 1.10
CA LEU A 74 5.21 -8.70 1.84
C LEU A 74 4.29 -9.46 0.88
N TYR A 75 4.10 -10.75 1.11
CA TYR A 75 3.05 -11.54 0.47
C TYR A 75 2.00 -11.95 1.51
N ASN A 76 0.74 -11.59 1.24
CA ASN A 76 -0.40 -11.97 2.06
C ASN A 76 -1.44 -12.69 1.19
N ASN A 77 -1.65 -13.97 1.44
CA ASN A 77 -2.64 -14.79 0.73
C ASN A 77 -4.08 -14.55 1.21
N ASN A 78 -4.33 -13.74 2.24
CA ASN A 78 -5.67 -13.46 2.74
C ASN A 78 -5.84 -11.97 3.04
N ALA A 79 -5.62 -11.14 2.03
CA ALA A 79 -5.53 -9.69 2.17
C ALA A 79 -6.88 -8.99 2.35
N LYS A 80 -7.97 -9.57 1.82
CA LYS A 80 -9.35 -9.04 1.91
C LYS A 80 -9.43 -7.53 1.61
N LEU A 81 -8.83 -7.11 0.50
CA LEU A 81 -8.71 -5.69 0.14
C LEU A 81 -10.07 -5.09 -0.21
N ALA A 82 -10.19 -3.77 -0.10
CA ALA A 82 -11.40 -3.05 -0.54
C ALA A 82 -11.70 -3.37 -2.01
N GLY A 83 -12.93 -3.82 -2.29
CA GLY A 83 -13.34 -4.29 -3.62
C GLY A 83 -12.95 -5.74 -3.97
N PHE A 84 -12.05 -6.38 -3.21
CA PHE A 84 -11.56 -7.74 -3.44
C PHE A 84 -11.56 -8.58 -2.14
N PRO A 85 -12.72 -9.08 -1.69
CA PRO A 85 -12.85 -9.77 -0.39
C PRO A 85 -12.12 -11.10 -0.29
N SER A 86 -11.76 -11.70 -1.43
CA SER A 86 -11.01 -12.97 -1.54
C SER A 86 -9.61 -12.78 -2.14
N SER A 87 -9.00 -11.60 -1.95
CA SER A 87 -7.72 -11.27 -2.58
C SER A 87 -6.48 -11.79 -1.86
N SER A 88 -5.42 -11.96 -2.64
CA SER A 88 -4.03 -11.92 -2.17
C SER A 88 -3.28 -10.73 -2.77
N PHE A 89 -2.12 -10.38 -2.19
CA PHE A 89 -1.19 -9.46 -2.83
C PHE A 89 0.26 -9.85 -2.52
N VAL A 90 1.15 -9.45 -3.42
CA VAL A 90 2.58 -9.31 -3.15
C VAL A 90 2.94 -7.83 -3.31
N SER A 91 3.68 -7.28 -2.35
CA SER A 91 4.07 -5.88 -2.35
C SER A 91 5.53 -5.69 -1.98
N VAL A 92 6.12 -4.62 -2.50
CA VAL A 92 7.47 -4.16 -2.16
C VAL A 92 7.35 -2.82 -1.47
N VAL A 93 8.05 -2.64 -0.35
CA VAL A 93 7.97 -1.44 0.49
C VAL A 93 9.37 -0.92 0.82
N SER A 94 9.63 0.36 0.58
CA SER A 94 10.84 1.05 1.07
C SER A 94 10.62 2.56 1.26
N GLY A 95 11.59 3.25 1.85
CA GLY A 95 11.58 4.71 1.98
C GLY A 95 11.92 5.48 0.70
N ASP A 96 12.49 4.79 -0.30
CA ASP A 96 12.97 5.34 -1.57
C ASP A 96 12.21 4.73 -2.75
N PHE A 97 11.64 5.58 -3.62
CA PHE A 97 10.75 5.16 -4.71
C PHE A 97 11.50 4.36 -5.78
N GLU A 98 12.65 4.85 -6.23
CA GLU A 98 13.46 4.23 -7.28
C GLU A 98 13.86 2.82 -6.88
N ARG A 99 14.30 2.62 -5.63
CA ARG A 99 14.60 1.30 -5.06
C ARG A 99 13.36 0.42 -4.94
N THR A 100 12.22 0.98 -4.52
CA THR A 100 10.95 0.22 -4.49
C THR A 100 10.61 -0.27 -5.90
N TYR A 101 10.72 0.59 -6.91
CA TYR A 101 10.35 0.28 -8.29
C TYR A 101 11.28 -0.76 -8.93
N GLU A 102 12.60 -0.63 -8.77
CA GLU A 102 13.54 -1.63 -9.27
C GLU A 102 13.34 -2.99 -8.59
N THR A 103 13.07 -2.99 -7.28
CA THR A 103 12.75 -4.24 -6.57
C THR A 103 11.39 -4.80 -6.98
N PHE A 104 10.42 -3.94 -7.29
CA PHE A 104 9.12 -4.38 -7.79
C PHE A 104 9.26 -5.10 -9.13
N LYS A 105 10.15 -4.66 -10.03
CA LYS A 105 10.44 -5.38 -11.28
C LYS A 105 10.92 -6.81 -11.05
N LEU A 106 11.68 -7.07 -9.97
CA LEU A 106 12.09 -8.43 -9.59
C LEU A 106 10.88 -9.32 -9.25
N ILE A 107 9.86 -8.76 -8.58
CA ILE A 107 8.59 -9.46 -8.34
C ILE A 107 7.82 -9.67 -9.64
N GLN A 108 7.84 -8.71 -10.56
CA GLN A 108 7.20 -8.89 -11.87
C GLN A 108 7.87 -9.97 -12.71
N SER A 109 9.21 -10.04 -12.69
CA SER A 109 9.95 -11.14 -13.30
C SER A 109 9.55 -12.48 -12.69
N TYR A 110 9.48 -12.58 -11.36
CA TYR A 110 9.00 -13.78 -10.68
C TYR A 110 7.61 -14.21 -11.17
N ILE A 111 6.63 -13.30 -11.18
CA ILE A 111 5.27 -13.57 -11.65
C ILE A 111 5.27 -14.03 -13.11
N SER A 112 6.05 -13.36 -13.96
CA SER A 112 6.13 -13.69 -15.39
C SER A 112 6.77 -15.05 -15.63
N ASP A 113 7.82 -15.41 -14.88
CA ASP A 113 8.49 -16.71 -14.97
C ASP A 113 7.57 -17.88 -14.56
N ARG A 114 6.51 -17.60 -13.79
CA ARG A 114 5.50 -18.59 -13.37
C ARG A 114 4.24 -18.58 -14.24
N ASP A 115 4.20 -17.75 -15.28
CA ASP A 115 3.05 -17.59 -16.17
C ASP A 115 1.74 -17.22 -15.45
N ILE A 116 1.85 -16.39 -14.39
CA ILE A 116 0.69 -15.91 -13.60
C ILE A 116 0.44 -14.40 -13.77
N SER A 117 1.00 -13.79 -14.80
CA SER A 117 0.84 -12.35 -15.08
C SER A 117 -0.60 -11.98 -15.42
N ASN A 118 -1.33 -12.86 -16.10
CA ASN A 118 -2.76 -12.71 -16.43
C ASN A 118 -3.68 -12.81 -15.21
N GLU A 119 -3.20 -13.34 -14.08
CA GLU A 119 -3.95 -13.42 -12.83
C GLU A 119 -3.92 -12.10 -12.03
N ILE A 120 -3.02 -11.18 -12.39
CA ILE A 120 -2.97 -9.86 -11.75
C ILE A 120 -4.26 -9.12 -12.09
N LYS A 121 -5.03 -8.78 -11.06
CA LYS A 121 -6.27 -8.05 -11.22
C LYS A 121 -6.05 -6.56 -11.32
N ILE A 122 -5.16 -6.03 -10.49
CA ILE A 122 -4.84 -4.60 -10.47
C ILE A 122 -3.48 -4.36 -9.81
N TYR A 123 -2.87 -3.24 -10.16
CA TYR A 123 -1.67 -2.73 -9.51
C TYR A 123 -2.07 -1.67 -8.48
N GLU A 124 -1.47 -1.68 -7.30
CA GLU A 124 -1.76 -0.71 -6.25
C GLU A 124 -0.48 -0.11 -5.72
N ALA A 125 -0.43 1.21 -5.67
CA ALA A 125 0.64 1.94 -5.05
C ALA A 125 0.12 2.68 -3.82
N THR A 126 0.85 2.57 -2.71
CA THR A 126 0.57 3.30 -1.47
C THR A 126 1.74 4.21 -1.13
N PHE A 127 1.44 5.48 -0.86
CA PHE A 127 2.40 6.48 -0.41
C PHE A 127 2.02 6.90 0.99
N THR A 128 3.01 6.98 1.85
CA THR A 128 2.87 7.57 3.17
C THR A 128 3.91 8.68 3.30
N GLY A 129 3.47 9.87 3.68
CA GLY A 129 4.34 11.02 3.82
C GLY A 129 3.87 11.97 4.91
N LEU A 130 4.75 12.89 5.32
CA LEU A 130 4.45 14.00 6.21
C LEU A 130 4.39 15.28 5.42
N MET A 131 3.27 15.99 5.54
CA MET A 131 3.12 17.32 4.98
C MET A 131 3.25 18.36 6.07
N GLU A 132 4.16 19.31 5.86
CA GLU A 132 4.34 20.48 6.70
C GLU A 132 3.68 21.70 6.03
N LYS A 133 2.60 22.21 6.62
CA LYS A 133 1.84 23.37 6.16
C LYS A 133 1.06 24.03 7.32
N ASP A 134 1.19 25.35 7.43
CA ASP A 134 0.44 26.14 8.41
C ASP A 134 -1.06 26.15 8.10
N GLY A 135 -1.89 25.95 9.12
CA GLY A 135 -3.35 25.99 9.01
C GLY A 135 -3.95 24.80 8.24
N LEU A 136 -3.19 23.71 8.05
CA LEU A 136 -3.64 22.55 7.29
C LEU A 136 -4.86 21.89 7.93
N LYS A 137 -4.91 21.84 9.27
CA LYS A 137 -6.03 21.28 10.00
C LYS A 137 -7.34 22.02 9.66
N GLU A 138 -7.34 23.34 9.74
CA GLU A 138 -8.47 24.20 9.42
C GLU A 138 -8.86 24.10 7.94
N ARG A 139 -7.87 24.02 7.04
CA ARG A 139 -8.11 23.85 5.59
C ARG A 139 -8.72 22.49 5.27
N VAL A 140 -8.21 21.41 5.85
CA VAL A 140 -8.77 20.06 5.67
C VAL A 140 -10.24 20.04 6.12
N TYR A 141 -10.59 20.71 7.22
CA TYR A 141 -11.99 20.87 7.62
C TYR A 141 -12.83 21.61 6.58
N SER A 142 -12.27 22.60 5.87
CA SER A 142 -12.98 23.30 4.78
C SER A 142 -13.22 22.42 3.55
N PHE A 143 -12.33 21.46 3.26
CA PHE A 143 -12.50 20.50 2.16
C PHE A 143 -13.53 19.38 2.45
N LEU A 144 -14.10 19.34 3.66
CA LEU A 144 -15.21 18.43 4.00
C LEU A 144 -16.55 18.87 3.41
N HIS A 145 -16.58 19.98 2.64
CA HIS A 145 -17.73 20.38 1.85
C HIS A 145 -17.70 19.71 0.46
N PRO A 146 -18.81 19.10 0.00
CA PRO A 146 -18.86 18.39 -1.28
C PRO A 146 -18.43 19.21 -2.51
N GLU A 147 -18.64 20.53 -2.49
CA GLU A 147 -18.30 21.43 -3.60
C GLU A 147 -16.78 21.62 -3.74
N ASP A 148 -16.06 21.68 -2.62
CA ASP A 148 -14.60 21.81 -2.61
C ASP A 148 -13.89 20.48 -2.90
N ALA A 149 -14.51 19.36 -2.53
CA ALA A 149 -13.99 18.03 -2.88
C ALA A 149 -13.94 17.80 -4.40
N ARG A 150 -14.82 18.45 -5.19
CA ARG A 150 -14.81 18.33 -6.66
C ARG A 150 -13.49 18.77 -7.32
N LYS A 151 -12.65 19.55 -6.62
CA LYS A 151 -11.30 19.89 -7.11
C LYS A 151 -10.43 18.63 -7.33
N PHE A 152 -10.69 17.55 -6.60
CA PHE A 152 -10.05 16.25 -6.78
C PHE A 152 -10.58 15.47 -8.00
N GLU A 153 -11.78 15.76 -8.51
CA GLU A 153 -12.34 15.10 -9.71
C GLU A 153 -11.42 15.30 -10.92
N ASN A 154 -10.85 16.50 -11.05
CA ASN A 154 -9.98 16.83 -12.18
C ASN A 154 -8.61 16.13 -12.13
N VAL A 155 -8.16 15.73 -10.94
CA VAL A 155 -6.86 15.07 -10.72
C VAL A 155 -7.01 13.54 -10.76
N LEU A 156 -8.14 13.05 -10.24
CA LEU A 156 -8.35 11.63 -9.97
C LEU A 156 -9.41 10.99 -10.86
N TYR A 157 -10.03 11.78 -11.74
CA TYR A 157 -10.96 11.36 -12.79
C TYR A 157 -12.17 10.57 -12.26
N GLN A 158 -12.52 10.75 -10.99
CA GLN A 158 -13.67 10.11 -10.33
C GLN A 158 -14.32 11.08 -9.34
N THR A 159 -15.64 10.95 -9.18
CA THR A 159 -16.40 11.71 -8.18
C THR A 159 -15.99 11.28 -6.77
N PRO A 160 -15.43 12.17 -5.93
CA PRO A 160 -15.00 11.83 -4.59
C PRO A 160 -16.19 11.50 -3.69
N THR A 161 -16.05 10.45 -2.89
CA THR A 161 -16.89 10.23 -1.71
C THR A 161 -16.15 10.69 -0.46
N LEU A 162 -16.73 11.65 0.26
CA LEU A 162 -16.20 12.14 1.53
C LEU A 162 -16.59 11.20 2.68
N VAL A 163 -15.59 10.67 3.39
CA VAL A 163 -15.78 9.89 4.63
C VAL A 163 -14.87 10.48 5.70
N SER A 164 -15.33 11.55 6.37
CA SER A 164 -14.49 12.34 7.29
C SER A 164 -13.22 12.84 6.58
N PHE A 165 -12.03 12.73 7.18
CA PHE A 165 -10.73 13.11 6.61
C PHE A 165 -10.21 12.21 5.47
N ARG A 166 -11.10 11.45 4.82
CA ARG A 166 -10.77 10.47 3.80
C ARG A 166 -11.57 10.75 2.54
N ILE A 167 -10.86 10.94 1.43
CA ILE A 167 -11.42 11.20 0.10
C ILE A 167 -11.16 9.95 -0.72
N ARG A 168 -12.21 9.31 -1.24
CA ARG A 168 -12.09 8.05 -2.00
C ARG A 168 -12.79 8.12 -3.34
N GLY A 169 -12.26 7.36 -4.29
CA GLY A 169 -12.98 7.00 -5.50
C GLY A 169 -14.19 6.11 -5.18
N ASP A 170 -15.12 6.03 -6.13
CA ASP A 170 -16.41 5.35 -5.99
C ASP A 170 -16.33 3.83 -6.18
N ASN A 171 -15.51 3.37 -7.13
CA ASN A 171 -15.39 1.97 -7.47
C ASN A 171 -13.99 1.40 -7.20
N PRO A 172 -13.75 0.75 -6.05
CA PRO A 172 -12.45 0.18 -5.71
C PRO A 172 -11.97 -0.85 -6.73
N GLN A 173 -12.84 -1.51 -7.48
CA GLN A 173 -12.42 -2.58 -8.39
C GLN A 173 -11.77 -2.07 -9.70
N THR A 174 -11.68 -0.75 -9.89
CA THR A 174 -11.26 -0.14 -11.16
C THR A 174 -9.91 0.56 -11.08
N PRO A 175 -9.16 0.63 -12.20
CA PRO A 175 -8.02 1.53 -12.33
C PRO A 175 -8.41 2.98 -12.02
N ASN A 176 -7.45 3.77 -11.56
CA ASN A 176 -7.60 5.14 -11.08
C ASN A 176 -8.44 5.31 -9.82
N TRP A 177 -8.99 4.24 -9.25
CA TRP A 177 -9.53 4.32 -7.91
C TRP A 177 -8.43 4.74 -6.93
N TYR A 178 -8.81 5.58 -5.98
CA TYR A 178 -7.89 6.12 -5.00
C TYR A 178 -8.51 6.17 -3.60
N ASP A 179 -7.62 6.28 -2.63
CA ASP A 179 -7.96 6.50 -1.24
C ASP A 179 -6.95 7.43 -0.60
N LEU A 180 -7.35 8.68 -0.40
CA LEU A 180 -6.54 9.72 0.21
C LEU A 180 -7.01 9.93 1.64
N MET A 181 -6.12 9.71 2.59
CA MET A 181 -6.31 9.99 4.00
C MET A 181 -5.35 11.11 4.42
N ILE A 182 -5.89 12.16 5.04
CA ILE A 182 -5.10 13.23 5.64
C ILE A 182 -5.35 13.20 7.14
N ASP A 183 -4.38 12.68 7.89
CA ASP A 183 -4.48 12.61 9.34
C ASP A 183 -3.72 13.79 9.96
N THR A 184 -4.47 14.71 10.56
CA THR A 184 -3.93 15.90 11.24
C THR A 184 -3.67 15.67 12.73
N SER A 185 -3.89 14.44 13.23
CA SER A 185 -3.77 14.08 14.66
C SER A 185 -2.44 13.40 15.01
N VAL A 186 -1.61 13.10 14.01
CA VAL A 186 -0.40 12.28 14.16
C VAL A 186 0.75 13.02 14.85
N SER A 187 0.59 14.32 15.10
CA SER A 187 1.59 15.14 15.77
C SER A 187 0.91 16.23 16.60
N GLU A 188 1.53 16.57 17.74
CA GLU A 188 1.18 17.78 18.50
C GLU A 188 1.57 19.08 17.75
N ASN A 189 2.39 18.96 16.69
CA ASN A 189 2.72 20.09 15.83
C ASN A 189 1.54 20.39 14.88
N PRO A 190 0.87 21.56 15.01
CA PRO A 190 -0.29 21.92 14.18
C PRO A 190 0.05 22.11 12.70
N LYS A 191 1.35 22.16 12.36
CA LYS A 191 1.84 22.30 10.99
C LYS A 191 2.04 20.96 10.31
N LEU A 192 2.04 19.85 11.04
CA LEU A 192 2.40 18.54 10.52
C LEU A 192 1.16 17.66 10.37
N SER A 193 1.00 17.01 9.23
CA SER A 193 -0.03 16.00 9.02
C SER A 193 0.51 14.83 8.22
N LEU A 194 -0.01 13.65 8.52
CA LEU A 194 0.29 12.45 7.74
C LEU A 194 -0.64 12.42 6.54
N ILE A 195 -0.07 12.20 5.37
CA ILE A 195 -0.81 11.90 4.15
C ILE A 195 -0.56 10.45 3.82
N ARG A 196 -1.64 9.71 3.63
CA ARG A 196 -1.60 8.38 3.02
C ARG A 196 -2.45 8.37 1.77
N LEU A 197 -1.85 7.98 0.66
CA LEU A 197 -2.51 7.90 -0.63
C LEU A 197 -2.38 6.48 -1.18
N VAL A 198 -3.51 5.84 -1.46
CA VAL A 198 -3.58 4.61 -2.24
C VAL A 198 -4.09 4.95 -3.62
N ILE A 199 -3.44 4.48 -4.69
CA ILE A 199 -3.92 4.63 -6.07
C ILE A 199 -3.77 3.29 -6.79
N ARG A 200 -4.80 2.92 -7.55
CA ARG A 200 -4.82 1.73 -8.39
C ARG A 200 -4.53 2.05 -9.85
N PHE A 201 -3.82 1.14 -10.52
CA PHE A 201 -3.40 1.27 -11.90
C PHE A 201 -3.72 0.00 -12.68
N SER A 202 -3.94 0.18 -13.98
CA SER A 202 -4.06 -0.92 -14.94
C SER A 202 -2.72 -1.55 -15.24
N GLU A 203 -1.66 -0.74 -15.29
CA GLU A 203 -0.33 -1.16 -15.72
C GLU A 203 0.75 -0.74 -14.71
N PRO A 204 1.81 -1.54 -14.54
CA PRO A 204 2.88 -1.29 -13.56
C PRO A 204 3.76 -0.10 -13.95
N THR A 205 3.86 0.22 -15.25
CA THR A 205 4.61 1.38 -15.76
C THR A 205 4.00 2.70 -15.30
N GLU A 206 2.73 2.71 -14.90
CA GLU A 206 2.05 3.90 -14.42
C GLU A 206 2.54 4.37 -13.04
N TYR A 207 3.24 3.51 -12.28
CA TYR A 207 3.88 3.90 -11.02
C TYR A 207 4.87 5.05 -11.18
N LEU A 208 5.49 5.20 -12.36
CA LEU A 208 6.41 6.30 -12.63
C LEU A 208 5.71 7.69 -12.61
N LYS A 209 4.39 7.73 -12.79
CA LYS A 209 3.59 8.96 -12.77
C LYS A 209 3.20 9.40 -11.36
N ILE A 210 3.59 8.64 -10.34
CA ILE A 210 2.99 8.81 -9.02
C ILE A 210 3.42 10.08 -8.31
N ASN A 211 4.68 10.49 -8.49
CA ASN A 211 5.18 11.73 -7.94
C ASN A 211 4.41 12.93 -8.49
N ASP A 212 4.05 12.91 -9.77
CA ASP A 212 3.23 13.94 -10.40
C ASP A 212 1.80 13.94 -9.84
N LYS A 213 1.17 12.75 -9.73
CA LYS A 213 -0.16 12.63 -9.10
C LYS A 213 -0.17 13.13 -7.65
N ILE A 214 0.87 12.83 -6.87
CA ILE A 214 1.00 13.32 -5.49
C ILE A 214 1.13 14.84 -5.47
N ARG A 215 1.93 15.44 -6.37
CA ARG A 215 2.07 16.89 -6.47
C ARG A 215 0.75 17.57 -6.82
N GLU A 216 0.00 17.02 -7.77
CA GLU A 216 -1.32 17.52 -8.15
C GLU A 216 -2.31 17.45 -6.97
N ILE A 217 -2.33 16.34 -6.24
CA ILE A 217 -3.16 16.17 -5.02
C ILE A 217 -2.76 17.17 -3.95
N VAL A 218 -1.46 17.34 -3.68
CA VAL A 218 -0.97 18.31 -2.70
C VAL A 218 -1.35 19.73 -3.10
N ALA A 219 -1.24 20.08 -4.38
CA ALA A 219 -1.62 21.41 -4.87
C ALA A 219 -3.11 21.72 -4.69
N VAL A 220 -3.99 20.70 -4.67
CA VAL A 220 -5.41 20.88 -4.35
C VAL A 220 -5.62 21.12 -2.85
N ILE A 221 -4.78 20.53 -1.99
CA ILE A 221 -4.86 20.69 -0.52
C ILE A 221 -4.25 22.05 -0.08
N GLU A 222 -3.25 22.56 -0.80
CA GLU A 222 -2.62 23.87 -0.56
C GLU A 222 -3.49 25.07 -0.91
#